data_AF-A0A7S2FAA9-F1
#
_entry.id   AF-A0A7S2FAA9-F1
#
_cell.length_a   1.000
_cell.length_b   1.000
_cell.length_c   1.000
_cell.angle_alpha   90.00
_cell.angle_beta   90.00
_cell.angle_gamma   90.00
#
_symmetry.space_group_name_H-M   'P 1'
#
loop_
_entity.id
_entity.type
_entity.pdbx_description
1 polymer ?
#
loop_
_entity_poly.entity_id
_entity_poly.type
_entity_poly.pdbx_seq_one_letter_code
_entity_poly.pdbx_strand_id
1 'polypeptide(L)'
;MVTVPPRVLFMHGLEAGRGASSRSAGDKRGYGRKAQALMDLFGEANVATPDMAMSAFDVRAANSPARYILAYALLSMAVLGCCVWADLRRGVPSTTLLALTVVCGVFLPFARWRVKASFEACVKVQSAAIAKFKPTVVVASSWGGACALRCCELGHWRGPTVVIAPAVKACGW
;
A
#
# COMPACT_ATOMS: atom_id res chain seq x y z
N MET A 1 -11.50 -34.45 -20.90
CA MET A 1 -10.69 -33.94 -19.78
C MET A 1 -11.50 -32.88 -19.07
N VAL A 2 -11.78 -33.06 -17.79
CA VAL A 2 -12.43 -32.01 -16.98
C VAL A 2 -11.34 -31.02 -16.58
N THR A 3 -11.39 -29.80 -17.13
CA THR A 3 -10.45 -28.75 -16.74
C THR A 3 -10.90 -28.18 -15.40
N VAL A 4 -10.11 -28.43 -14.35
CA VAL A 4 -10.32 -27.77 -13.05
C VAL A 4 -10.12 -26.27 -13.26
N PRO A 5 -11.07 -25.40 -12.85
CA PRO A 5 -10.93 -23.96 -13.01
C PRO A 5 -9.68 -23.45 -12.26
N PRO A 6 -8.97 -22.46 -12.82
CA PRO A 6 -7.75 -21.95 -12.20
C PRO A 6 -8.06 -21.26 -10.87
N ARG A 7 -7.20 -21.48 -9.87
CA ARG A 7 -7.25 -20.77 -8.59
C ARG A 7 -6.43 -19.49 -8.69
N VAL A 8 -7.12 -18.36 -8.75
CA VAL A 8 -6.53 -17.05 -8.99
C VAL A 8 -6.33 -16.32 -7.67
N LEU A 9 -5.09 -15.98 -7.35
CA LEU A 9 -4.81 -14.99 -6.30
C LEU A 9 -4.66 -13.63 -6.95
N PHE A 10 -5.59 -12.71 -6.70
CA PHE A 10 -5.51 -11.35 -7.21
C PHE A 10 -4.94 -10.37 -6.18
N MET A 11 -3.75 -9.84 -6.49
CA MET A 11 -3.05 -8.82 -5.71
C MET A 11 -3.44 -7.44 -6.24
N HIS A 12 -4.33 -6.76 -5.51
CA HIS A 12 -4.90 -5.47 -5.91
C HIS A 12 -3.92 -4.29 -5.73
N GLY A 13 -4.26 -3.13 -6.28
CA GLY A 13 -3.47 -1.90 -6.14
C GLY A 13 -3.79 -1.13 -4.86
N LEU A 14 -3.69 0.21 -4.92
CA LEU A 14 -4.16 1.11 -3.86
C LEU A 14 -5.70 1.16 -3.74
N GLU A 15 -6.40 0.62 -4.73
CA GLU A 15 -7.85 0.45 -4.72
C GLU A 15 -8.19 -0.86 -3.99
N ALA A 16 -8.95 -0.71 -2.91
CA ALA A 16 -9.61 -1.69 -2.05
C ALA A 16 -9.50 -3.18 -2.42
N GLY A 17 -8.84 -3.96 -1.54
CA GLY A 17 -9.37 -5.24 -1.13
C GLY A 17 -10.65 -5.03 -0.29
N ARG A 18 -11.32 -6.12 0.07
CA ARG A 18 -12.69 -6.12 0.63
C ARG A 18 -12.91 -4.99 1.66
N GLY A 19 -13.74 -3.97 1.34
CA GLY A 19 -14.20 -2.94 2.28
C GLY A 19 -13.84 -1.48 1.97
N ALA A 20 -12.80 -1.19 1.18
CA ALA A 20 -12.41 0.22 0.93
C ALA A 20 -13.26 0.97 -0.12
N SER A 21 -14.17 0.29 -0.84
CA SER A 21 -15.15 0.90 -1.76
C SER A 21 -16.60 0.87 -1.29
N SER A 22 -16.88 0.41 -0.06
CA SER A 22 -18.26 0.22 0.47
C SER A 22 -19.09 1.51 0.66
N ARG A 23 -18.67 2.66 0.10
CA ARG A 23 -19.48 3.89 0.09
C ARG A 23 -20.31 4.09 -1.18
N SER A 24 -20.11 3.28 -2.22
CA SER A 24 -21.10 3.22 -3.30
C SER A 24 -22.27 2.37 -2.83
N ALA A 25 -23.35 3.05 -2.43
CA ALA A 25 -24.63 2.46 -2.08
C ALA A 25 -25.11 1.56 -3.23
N GLY A 26 -24.85 0.25 -3.12
CA GLY A 26 -25.16 -0.74 -4.15
C GLY A 26 -24.17 -1.90 -4.26
N ASP A 27 -22.92 -1.73 -3.82
CA ASP A 27 -21.93 -2.81 -3.86
C ASP A 27 -22.07 -3.73 -2.64
N LYS A 28 -22.88 -4.79 -2.80
CA LYS A 28 -23.11 -5.81 -1.77
C LYS A 28 -21.87 -6.67 -1.47
N ARG A 29 -20.83 -6.64 -2.31
CA ARG A 29 -19.70 -7.58 -2.23
C ARG A 29 -18.42 -6.94 -1.68
N GLY A 30 -18.33 -5.61 -1.77
CA GLY A 30 -17.28 -4.81 -1.13
C GLY A 30 -15.91 -4.96 -1.80
N TYR A 31 -15.83 -5.46 -3.03
CA TYR A 31 -14.59 -5.67 -3.77
C TYR A 31 -14.41 -4.63 -4.88
N GLY A 32 -13.16 -4.29 -5.21
CA GLY A 32 -12.88 -3.44 -6.36
C GLY A 32 -13.30 -4.07 -7.70
N ARG A 33 -13.60 -3.25 -8.72
CA ARG A 33 -14.10 -3.70 -10.04
C ARG A 33 -13.27 -4.80 -10.69
N LYS A 34 -11.93 -4.74 -10.55
CA LYS A 34 -11.01 -5.75 -11.11
C LYS A 34 -11.16 -7.11 -10.42
N ALA A 35 -11.27 -7.11 -9.10
CA ALA A 35 -11.52 -8.32 -8.31
C ALA A 35 -12.88 -8.93 -8.67
N GLN A 36 -13.91 -8.08 -8.77
CA GLN A 36 -15.25 -8.49 -9.14
C GLN A 36 -15.29 -9.13 -10.53
N ALA A 37 -14.62 -8.51 -11.52
CA ALA A 37 -14.52 -9.07 -12.86
C ALA A 37 -13.84 -10.46 -12.87
N LEU A 38 -12.78 -10.66 -12.08
CA LEU A 38 -12.15 -11.98 -11.95
C LEU A 38 -13.08 -13.00 -11.28
N MET A 39 -13.82 -12.58 -10.25
CA MET A 39 -14.79 -13.44 -9.57
C MET A 39 -15.95 -13.84 -10.48
N ASP A 40 -16.45 -12.92 -11.30
CA ASP A 40 -17.51 -13.20 -12.27
C ASP A 40 -17.02 -14.15 -13.39
N LEU A 41 -15.73 -14.09 -13.75
CA LEU A 41 -15.11 -14.96 -14.77
C LEU A 41 -14.75 -16.36 -14.25
N PHE A 42 -14.16 -16.47 -13.06
CA PHE A 42 -13.59 -17.72 -12.55
C PHE A 42 -14.40 -18.34 -11.39
N GLY A 43 -15.39 -17.62 -10.87
CA GLY A 43 -16.19 -17.99 -9.70
C GLY A 43 -15.55 -17.54 -8.38
N GLU A 44 -16.38 -17.08 -7.44
CA GLU A 44 -15.94 -16.54 -6.14
C GLU A 44 -15.09 -17.52 -5.33
N ALA A 45 -15.38 -18.83 -5.42
CA ALA A 45 -14.60 -19.87 -4.73
C ALA A 45 -13.16 -20.03 -5.26
N ASN A 46 -12.91 -19.60 -6.50
CA ASN A 46 -11.64 -19.76 -7.18
C ASN A 46 -10.78 -18.49 -7.17
N VAL A 47 -11.31 -17.37 -6.65
CA VAL A 47 -10.60 -16.09 -6.64
C VAL A 47 -10.40 -15.61 -5.20
N ALA A 48 -9.15 -15.46 -4.79
CA ALA A 48 -8.79 -14.85 -3.53
C ALA A 48 -8.25 -13.44 -3.74
N THR A 49 -8.74 -12.48 -2.96
CA THR A 49 -8.29 -11.08 -2.96
C THR A 49 -8.06 -10.58 -1.55
N PRO A 50 -6.96 -10.99 -0.90
CA PRO A 50 -6.61 -10.55 0.44
C PRO A 50 -6.46 -9.04 0.46
N ASP A 51 -7.14 -8.38 1.40
CA ASP A 51 -7.03 -6.94 1.56
C ASP A 51 -5.68 -6.58 2.20
N MET A 52 -4.89 -5.80 1.48
CA MET A 52 -3.63 -5.27 1.97
C MET A 52 -3.82 -4.08 2.92
N ALA A 53 -5.05 -3.57 3.09
CA ALA A 53 -5.37 -2.41 3.90
C ALA A 53 -4.46 -1.20 3.58
N MET A 54 -4.09 -1.08 2.31
CA MET A 54 -3.18 -0.07 1.78
C MET A 54 -4.00 1.03 1.12
N SER A 55 -3.70 2.28 1.46
CA SER A 55 -4.26 3.46 0.81
C SER A 55 -3.21 4.55 0.75
N ALA A 56 -3.21 5.34 -0.33
CA ALA A 56 -2.35 6.51 -0.44
C ALA A 56 -2.87 7.70 0.36
N PHE A 57 -4.18 7.77 0.64
CA PHE A 57 -4.82 8.96 1.21
C PHE A 57 -5.68 8.68 2.44
N ASP A 58 -6.18 7.46 2.62
CA ASP A 58 -6.97 7.12 3.80
C ASP A 58 -6.04 6.91 5.00
N VAL A 59 -6.05 7.85 5.94
CA VAL A 59 -5.27 7.78 7.19
C VAL A 59 -5.74 6.70 8.15
N ARG A 60 -6.94 6.13 7.93
CA ARG A 60 -7.50 5.06 8.76
C ARG A 60 -7.03 3.67 8.34
N ALA A 61 -6.58 3.52 7.09
CA ALA A 61 -6.12 2.23 6.59
C ALA A 61 -4.82 1.81 7.31
N ALA A 62 -4.75 0.54 7.72
CA ALA A 62 -3.69 0.04 8.62
C ALA A 62 -2.28 0.24 8.03
N ASN A 63 -2.14 0.07 6.71
CA ASN A 63 -0.88 0.19 5.99
C ASN A 63 -0.74 1.52 5.24
N SER A 64 -1.55 2.53 5.54
CA SER A 64 -1.46 3.85 4.91
C SER A 64 -0.21 4.63 5.35
N PRO A 65 0.67 5.04 4.43
CA PRO A 65 1.76 5.97 4.73
C PRO A 65 1.23 7.34 5.16
N ALA A 66 0.06 7.76 4.64
CA ALA A 66 -0.53 9.07 4.91
C ALA A 66 -0.81 9.30 6.40
N ARG A 67 -1.17 8.25 7.16
CA ARG A 67 -1.35 8.34 8.62
C ARG A 67 -0.12 8.92 9.33
N TYR A 68 1.05 8.43 8.94
CA TYR A 68 2.32 8.81 9.55
C TYR A 68 2.86 10.13 8.99
N ILE A 69 2.63 10.39 7.70
CA ILE A 69 2.99 11.66 7.06
C ILE A 69 2.18 12.80 7.67
N LEU A 70 0.88 12.61 7.92
CA LEU A 70 0.04 13.59 8.58
C LEU A 70 0.49 13.85 10.01
N ALA A 71 0.77 12.80 10.79
CA ALA A 71 1.28 12.95 12.14
C ALA A 71 2.62 13.71 12.17
N TYR A 72 3.53 13.41 11.23
CA TYR A 72 4.79 14.13 11.07
C TYR A 72 4.57 15.61 10.72
N ALA A 73 3.65 15.91 9.81
CA ALA A 73 3.32 17.29 9.43
C ALA A 73 2.77 18.08 10.63
N LEU A 74 1.83 17.51 11.38
CA LEU A 74 1.27 18.15 12.58
C LEU A 74 2.34 18.41 13.65
N LEU A 75 3.20 17.42 13.91
CA LEU A 75 4.31 17.58 14.86
C LEU A 75 5.29 18.66 14.39
N SER A 76 5.62 18.67 13.09
CA SER A 76 6.52 19.66 12.50
C SER A 76 5.97 21.08 12.62
N MET A 77 4.66 21.26 12.36
CA MET A 77 3.99 22.55 12.53
C MET A 77 4.01 23.03 13.99
N ALA A 78 3.80 22.13 14.95
CA ALA A 78 3.89 22.46 16.37
C ALA A 78 5.31 22.89 16.78
N VAL A 79 6.33 22.16 16.34
CA VAL A 79 7.75 22.49 16.60
C VAL A 79 8.11 23.85 15.99
N LEU A 80 7.74 24.08 14.73
CA LEU A 80 7.96 25.36 14.06
C LEU A 80 7.25 26.52 14.78
N GLY A 81 6.00 26.32 15.21
CA GLY A 81 5.26 27.32 15.99
C GLY A 81 5.96 27.69 17.30
N CYS A 82 6.48 26.71 18.03
CA CYS A 82 7.26 26.94 19.25
C CYS A 82 8.57 27.70 18.97
N CYS A 83 9.29 27.38 17.90
CA CYS A 83 10.51 28.09 17.50
C CYS A 83 10.23 29.54 17.09
N VAL A 84 9.18 29.78 16.30
CA VAL A 84 8.76 31.14 15.92
C VAL A 84 8.43 31.97 17.15
N TRP A 85 7.68 31.41 18.09
CA TRP A 85 7.34 32.09 19.34
C TRP A 85 8.58 32.42 20.19
N ALA A 86 9.53 31.50 20.27
CA ALA A 86 10.80 31.72 20.98
C ALA A 86 11.66 32.81 20.31
N ASP A 87 11.74 32.79 18.98
CA ASP A 87 12.49 33.78 18.21
C ASP A 87 11.86 35.18 18.30
N LEU A 88 10.53 35.30 18.30
CA LEU A 88 9.83 36.57 18.52
C LEU A 88 10.17 37.18 19.89
N ARG A 89 10.36 36.36 20.93
CA ARG A 89 10.79 36.83 22.26
C ARG A 89 12.25 37.26 22.32
N ARG A 90 13.11 36.71 21.46
CA ARG A 90 14.55 36.99 21.42
C ARG A 90 14.93 38.07 20.40
N GLY A 91 14.07 38.35 19.43
CA GLY A 91 14.34 39.27 18.31
C GLY A 91 15.28 38.70 17.24
N VAL A 92 15.56 37.39 17.24
CA VAL A 92 16.50 36.74 16.30
C VAL A 92 15.91 35.41 15.79
N PRO A 93 15.75 35.19 14.47
CA PRO A 93 15.06 34.02 13.89
C PRO A 93 15.92 32.74 13.79
N SER A 94 16.90 32.60 14.66
CA SER A 94 17.91 31.53 14.55
C SER A 94 17.33 30.13 14.76
N THR A 95 16.34 29.97 15.64
CA THR A 95 15.82 28.63 15.96
C THR A 95 14.79 28.15 14.94
N THR A 96 14.04 29.05 14.34
CA THR A 96 13.06 28.75 13.28
C THR A 96 13.74 28.23 12.03
N LEU A 97 14.83 28.88 11.60
CA LEU A 97 15.58 28.44 10.41
C LEU A 97 16.16 27.04 10.61
N LEU A 98 16.78 26.78 11.76
CA LEU A 98 17.31 25.46 12.10
C LEU A 98 16.20 24.40 12.10
N ALA A 99 15.07 24.68 12.74
CA ALA A 99 13.94 23.76 12.80
C ALA A 99 13.39 23.45 11.39
N LEU A 100 13.26 24.45 10.53
CA LEU A 100 12.81 24.27 9.14
C LEU A 100 13.79 23.39 8.36
N THR A 101 15.10 23.64 8.46
CA THR A 101 16.11 22.82 7.80
C THR A 101 16.05 21.36 8.26
N VAL A 102 15.90 21.12 9.56
CA VAL A 102 15.80 19.76 10.13
C VAL A 102 14.52 19.07 9.65
N VAL A 103 13.37 19.73 9.72
CA VAL A 103 12.08 19.18 9.26
C VAL A 103 12.15 18.83 7.77
N CYS A 104 12.59 19.76 6.92
CA CYS A 104 12.69 19.50 5.48
C CYS A 104 13.71 18.40 5.16
N GLY A 105 14.87 18.40 5.84
CA GLY A 105 15.92 17.39 5.65
C GLY A 105 15.50 15.98 6.04
N VAL A 106 14.65 15.83 7.06
CA VAL A 106 14.21 14.52 7.57
C VAL A 106 12.91 14.03 6.89
N PHE A 107 12.12 14.92 6.28
CA PHE A 107 10.84 14.54 5.68
C PHE A 107 10.95 13.45 4.60
N LEU A 108 11.83 13.62 3.61
CA LEU A 108 12.00 12.66 2.51
C LEU A 108 12.48 11.27 2.97
N PRO A 109 13.54 11.13 3.79
CA PRO A 109 13.95 9.81 4.28
C PRO A 109 12.87 9.17 5.16
N PHE A 110 12.16 9.95 5.98
CA PHE A 110 11.04 9.45 6.77
C PHE A 110 9.89 8.92 5.87
N ALA A 111 9.46 9.71 4.89
CA ALA A 111 8.40 9.30 3.97
C ALA A 111 8.77 8.03 3.20
N ARG A 112 10.00 7.93 2.69
CA ARG A 112 10.54 6.73 2.03
C ARG A 112 10.51 5.51 2.95
N TRP A 113 10.97 5.66 4.19
CA TRP A 113 10.95 4.59 5.18
C TRP A 113 9.52 4.11 5.47
N ARG A 114 8.55 5.04 5.60
CA ARG A 114 7.14 4.68 5.79
C ARG A 114 6.54 3.93 4.60
N VAL A 115 6.82 4.37 3.37
CA VAL A 115 6.37 3.66 2.16
C VAL A 115 6.96 2.26 2.09
N LYS A 116 8.26 2.10 2.41
CA LYS A 116 8.92 0.79 2.47
C LYS A 116 8.28 -0.12 3.53
N ALA A 117 8.03 0.38 4.73
CA ALA A 117 7.39 -0.39 5.79
C ALA A 117 5.97 -0.85 5.40
N SER A 118 5.18 0.03 4.77
CA SER A 118 3.86 -0.33 4.24
C SER A 118 3.95 -1.41 3.15
N PHE A 119 4.96 -1.32 2.28
CA PHE A 119 5.22 -2.31 1.24
C PHE A 119 5.56 -3.69 1.81
N GLU A 120 6.47 -3.74 2.79
CA GLU A 120 6.82 -4.99 3.47
C GLU A 120 5.63 -5.64 4.18
N ALA A 121 4.76 -4.84 4.81
CA ALA A 121 3.53 -5.33 5.41
C ALA A 121 2.56 -5.93 4.37
N CYS A 122 2.42 -5.29 3.20
CA CYS A 122 1.61 -5.80 2.10
C CYS A 122 2.17 -7.13 1.56
N VAL A 123 3.49 -7.23 1.37
CA VAL A 123 4.16 -8.47 0.94
C VAL A 123 3.92 -9.59 1.95
N LYS A 124 3.97 -9.29 3.25
CA LYS A 124 3.66 -10.27 4.30
C LYS A 124 2.22 -10.81 4.18
N VAL A 125 1.23 -9.93 3.98
CA VAL A 125 -0.17 -10.34 3.75
C VAL A 125 -0.29 -11.26 2.54
N GLN A 126 0.35 -10.90 1.42
CA GLN A 126 0.27 -11.68 0.19
C GLN A 126 1.00 -13.02 0.28
N SER A 127 2.17 -13.07 0.92
CA SER A 127 2.91 -14.33 1.14
C SER A 127 2.11 -15.33 1.98
N ALA A 128 1.45 -14.87 3.04
CA ALA A 128 0.54 -15.68 3.85
C ALA A 128 -0.66 -16.16 3.03
N ALA A 129 -1.20 -15.31 2.15
CA ALA A 129 -2.29 -15.69 1.26
C ALA A 129 -1.86 -16.73 0.21
N ILE A 130 -0.66 -16.63 -0.35
CA ILE A 130 -0.11 -17.65 -1.26
C ILE A 130 -0.05 -19.01 -0.55
N ALA A 131 0.52 -19.05 0.66
CA ALA A 131 0.66 -20.29 1.43
C ALA A 131 -0.69 -20.92 1.80
N LYS A 132 -1.68 -20.09 2.19
CA LYS A 132 -3.01 -20.54 2.59
C LYS A 132 -3.88 -20.94 1.39
N PHE A 133 -3.95 -20.10 0.37
CA PHE A 133 -4.85 -20.27 -0.77
C PHE A 133 -4.30 -21.24 -1.82
N LYS A 134 -2.98 -21.43 -1.91
CA LYS A 134 -2.32 -22.28 -2.92
C LYS A 134 -2.83 -21.98 -4.34
N PRO A 135 -2.66 -20.73 -4.83
CA PRO A 135 -3.11 -20.36 -6.17
C PRO A 135 -2.37 -21.16 -7.25
N THR A 136 -3.02 -21.31 -8.41
CA THR A 136 -2.36 -21.81 -9.63
C THR A 136 -1.81 -20.67 -10.48
N VAL A 137 -2.35 -19.45 -10.31
CA VAL A 137 -1.90 -18.24 -10.99
C VAL A 137 -2.06 -17.02 -10.08
N VAL A 138 -1.08 -16.12 -10.13
CA VAL A 138 -1.19 -14.80 -9.51
C VAL A 138 -1.51 -13.78 -10.59
N VAL A 139 -2.54 -12.96 -10.35
CA VAL A 139 -2.84 -11.78 -11.16
C VAL A 139 -2.60 -10.57 -10.28
N ALA A 140 -1.84 -9.60 -10.74
CA ALA A 140 -1.41 -8.48 -9.92
C ALA A 140 -1.51 -7.16 -10.68
N SER A 141 -1.91 -6.08 -10.01
CA SER A 141 -1.98 -4.77 -10.65
C SER A 141 -1.40 -3.65 -9.80
N SER A 142 -0.70 -2.69 -10.43
CA SER A 142 -0.14 -1.52 -9.74
C SER A 142 0.72 -1.90 -8.52
N TRP A 143 0.39 -1.41 -7.32
CA TRP A 143 1.03 -1.77 -6.05
C TRP A 143 1.03 -3.29 -5.77
N GLY A 144 -0.04 -3.99 -6.14
CA GLY A 144 -0.09 -5.45 -6.04
C GLY A 144 0.91 -6.12 -6.98
N GLY A 145 1.20 -5.52 -8.13
CA GLY A 145 2.26 -5.97 -9.04
C GLY A 145 3.64 -5.91 -8.39
N ALA A 146 3.92 -4.83 -7.67
CA ALA A 146 5.12 -4.72 -6.86
C ALA A 146 5.16 -5.85 -5.79
N CYS A 147 4.07 -6.05 -5.06
CA CYS A 147 4.01 -7.11 -4.04
C CYS A 147 4.24 -8.51 -4.64
N ALA A 148 3.63 -8.81 -5.79
CA ALA A 148 3.79 -10.09 -6.49
C ALA A 148 5.24 -10.35 -6.88
N LEU A 149 5.89 -9.35 -7.49
CA LEU A 149 7.31 -9.46 -7.89
C LEU A 149 8.23 -9.67 -6.68
N ARG A 150 7.95 -8.99 -5.55
CA ARG A 150 8.73 -9.19 -4.32
C ARG A 150 8.49 -10.57 -3.70
N CYS A 151 7.27 -11.09 -3.77
CA CYS A 151 6.99 -12.48 -3.38
C CYS A 151 7.76 -13.48 -4.26
N CYS A 152 7.92 -13.21 -5.56
CA CYS A 152 8.76 -14.03 -6.45
C CYS A 152 10.24 -13.97 -6.04
N GLU A 153 10.77 -12.76 -5.85
CA GLU A 153 12.16 -12.53 -5.47
C GLU A 153 12.54 -13.21 -4.15
N LEU A 154 11.64 -13.16 -3.17
CA LEU A 154 11.81 -13.82 -1.86
C LEU A 154 11.51 -15.33 -1.89
N GLY A 155 11.12 -15.88 -3.04
CA GLY A 155 10.80 -17.30 -3.20
C GLY A 155 9.48 -17.75 -2.58
N HIS A 156 8.62 -16.84 -2.15
CA HIS A 156 7.26 -17.14 -1.67
C HIS A 156 6.33 -17.59 -2.80
N TRP A 157 6.63 -17.23 -4.04
CA TRP A 157 5.90 -17.66 -5.24
C TRP A 157 6.87 -17.99 -6.37
N ARG A 158 6.59 -19.05 -7.13
CA ARG A 158 7.38 -19.45 -8.31
C ARG A 158 6.51 -19.82 -9.52
N GLY A 159 5.19 -19.62 -9.40
CA GLY A 159 4.24 -20.01 -10.44
C GLY A 159 3.94 -18.88 -11.43
N PRO A 160 3.00 -19.12 -12.36
CA PRO A 160 2.58 -18.15 -13.36
C PRO A 160 2.09 -16.84 -12.72
N THR A 161 2.59 -15.71 -13.22
CA THR A 161 2.22 -14.37 -12.73
C THR A 161 1.85 -13.47 -13.90
N VAL A 162 0.65 -12.90 -13.86
CA VAL A 162 0.21 -11.84 -14.79
C VAL A 162 0.28 -10.51 -14.06
N VAL A 163 1.10 -9.58 -14.57
CA VAL A 163 1.33 -8.28 -13.93
C VAL A 163 0.82 -7.16 -14.84
N ILE A 164 -0.05 -6.31 -14.30
CA ILE A 164 -0.74 -5.24 -15.04
C ILE A 164 -0.29 -3.90 -14.47
N ALA A 165 0.46 -3.12 -15.25
CA ALA A 165 0.98 -1.81 -14.88
C ALA A 165 1.64 -1.80 -13.49
N PRO A 166 2.70 -2.60 -13.24
CA PRO A 166 3.30 -2.70 -11.92
C PRO A 166 3.92 -1.38 -11.46
N ALA A 167 3.79 -1.09 -10.16
CA ALA A 167 4.41 0.06 -9.53
C ALA A 167 5.91 -0.21 -9.20
N VAL A 168 6.67 -0.61 -10.21
CA VAL A 168 8.12 -0.85 -10.12
C VAL A 168 8.83 -0.07 -11.22
N LYS A 169 10.12 0.25 -11.04
CA LYS A 169 10.90 0.85 -12.13
C LYS A 169 11.29 -0.23 -13.13
N ALA A 170 11.47 0.16 -14.40
CA ALA A 170 11.87 -0.75 -15.48
C ALA A 170 13.23 -1.43 -15.23
N CYS A 171 14.10 -0.83 -14.41
CA CYS A 171 15.46 -1.29 -14.11
C CYS A 171 15.61 -1.97 -12.73
N GLY A 172 14.52 -2.37 -12.07
CA GLY A 172 14.54 -3.01 -10.76
C GLY A 172 13.97 -2.13 -9.64
N TRP A 173 14.16 -2.55 -8.39
CA TRP A 173 13.61 -1.93 -7.18
C TRP A 173 14.34 -0.65 -6.76
#